data_AF-A0A7Y3C2E7-F1
#
_entry.id   AF-A0A7Y3C2E7-F1
#
_cell.length_a   1.000
_cell.length_b   1.000
_cell.length_c   1.000
_cell.angle_alpha   90.00
_cell.angle_beta   90.00
_cell.angle_gamma   90.00
#
_symmetry.space_group_name_H-M   'P 1'
#
loop_
_entity.id
_entity.type
_entity.pdbx_description
1 polymer ?
#
loop_
_entity_poly.entity_id
_entity_poly.type
_entity_poly.pdbx_seq_one_letter_code
_entity_poly.pdbx_strand_id
1 'polypeptide(L)' 'MAQCEGKTRKGERCKREARPSSGFCSIHQDQEIRPPRDHDIEWDRDAITKAAIGFAMVGMIFFFRFRRC' A
#
# COMPACT_ATOMS: atom_id res chain seq x y z
N MET A 1 -26.50 -20.78 13.17
CA MET A 1 -26.13 -20.33 11.82
C MET A 1 -24.61 -20.45 11.70
N ALA A 2 -24.06 -20.84 10.54
CA ALA A 2 -22.60 -20.89 10.36
C ALA A 2 -22.03 -19.45 10.32
N GLN A 3 -20.83 -19.25 10.87
CA GLN A 3 -20.15 -17.96 10.84
C GLN A 3 -19.37 -17.80 9.53
N CYS A 4 -19.30 -16.58 9.00
CA CYS A 4 -18.55 -16.25 7.80
C CYS A 4 -17.06 -16.62 7.95
N GLU A 5 -16.54 -17.37 6.98
CA GLU A 5 -15.14 -17.80 6.95
C GLU A 5 -14.16 -16.68 6.52
N GLY A 6 -14.68 -15.55 6.03
CA GLY A 6 -13.89 -14.43 5.54
C GLY A 6 -13.10 -13.71 6.64
N LYS A 7 -11.94 -13.13 6.27
CA LYS A 7 -11.12 -12.27 7.15
C LYS A 7 -11.37 -10.80 6.87
N THR A 8 -11.34 -9.97 7.91
CA THR A 8 -11.40 -8.51 7.77
C THR A 8 -10.06 -7.96 7.28
N ARG A 9 -10.03 -6.68 6.87
CA ARG A 9 -8.77 -6.00 6.52
C ARG A 9 -7.75 -5.95 7.67
N LYS A 10 -8.21 -6.13 8.92
CA LYS A 10 -7.35 -6.23 10.10
C LYS A 10 -6.85 -7.66 10.36
N GLY A 11 -7.22 -8.63 9.53
CA GLY A 11 -6.86 -10.04 9.66
C GLY A 11 -7.78 -10.87 10.56
N GLU A 12 -8.67 -10.25 11.32
CA GLU A 12 -9.60 -10.95 12.21
C GLU A 12 -10.71 -11.67 11.43
N ARG A 13 -11.21 -12.80 11.96
CA ARG A 13 -12.35 -13.53 11.38
C ARG A 13 -13.63 -12.69 11.42
N CYS A 14 -14.37 -12.70 10.32
CA CYS A 14 -15.62 -11.98 10.22
C CYS A 14 -16.65 -12.57 11.19
N LYS A 15 -17.27 -11.71 12.01
CA LYS A 15 -18.27 -12.12 13.00
C LYS A 15 -19.68 -12.27 12.43
N ARG A 16 -19.89 -11.94 11.14
CA ARG A 16 -21.19 -12.04 10.48
C ARG A 16 -21.58 -13.48 10.20
N GLU A 17 -22.88 -13.74 10.12
CA GLU A 17 -23.39 -15.03 9.69
C GLU A 17 -23.12 -15.26 8.20
N ALA A 18 -22.74 -16.50 7.88
CA ALA A 18 -22.64 -17.01 6.53
C ALA A 18 -24.04 -17.16 5.93
N ARG A 19 -24.15 -16.96 4.61
CA ARG A 19 -25.41 -17.23 3.92
C ARG A 19 -25.68 -18.74 3.89
N PRO A 20 -26.95 -19.18 3.83
CA PRO A 20 -27.29 -20.61 3.83
C PRO A 20 -26.68 -21.39 2.66
N SER A 21 -26.36 -20.72 1.55
CA SER A 21 -25.77 -21.30 0.34
C SER A 21 -24.27 -21.04 0.16
N SER A 22 -23.61 -20.32 1.06
CA SER A 22 -22.18 -20.00 0.94
C SER A 22 -21.51 -19.84 2.31
N GLY A 23 -20.29 -20.34 2.48
CA GLY A 23 -19.49 -20.15 3.71
C GLY A 23 -19.14 -18.68 4.04
N PHE A 24 -19.47 -17.76 3.15
CA PHE A 24 -19.20 -16.33 3.29
C PHE A 24 -20.48 -15.52 3.52
N CYS A 25 -20.33 -14.35 4.14
CA CYS A 25 -21.37 -13.32 4.17
C CYS A 25 -21.44 -12.57 2.83
N SER A 26 -22.53 -11.83 2.57
CA SER A 26 -22.72 -11.08 1.31
C SER A 26 -21.53 -10.18 0.95
N ILE A 27 -20.88 -9.57 1.95
CA ILE A 27 -19.73 -8.69 1.74
C ILE A 27 -18.45 -9.45 1.38
N HIS A 28 -18.27 -10.65 1.93
CA HIS A 28 -17.08 -11.47 1.66
C HIS A 28 -17.21 -12.27 0.38
N GLN A 29 -18.43 -12.59 -0.06
CA GLN A 29 -18.71 -13.17 -1.37
C GLN A 29 -18.25 -12.25 -2.51
N ASP A 30 -18.49 -10.93 -2.39
CA ASP A 30 -17.99 -9.95 -3.37
C ASP A 30 -16.47 -9.72 -3.31
N GLN A 31 -15.84 -10.01 -2.17
CA GLN A 31 -14.38 -9.86 -1.99
C GLN A 31 -13.60 -11.06 -2.53
N GLU A 32 -14.16 -12.27 -2.50
CA GLU A 32 -13.58 -13.45 -3.15
C GLU A 32 -13.34 -13.20 -4.66
N ILE A 33 -14.23 -12.42 -5.29
CA ILE A 33 -14.18 -12.10 -6.71
C ILE A 33 -13.11 -11.04 -7.03
N ARG A 34 -12.67 -10.25 -6.05
CA ARG A 34 -11.76 -9.11 -6.28
C ARG A 34 -10.36 -9.46 -5.80
N PRO A 35 -9.37 -9.63 -6.70
CA PRO A 35 -8.01 -9.89 -6.28
C PRO A 35 -7.47 -8.71 -5.45
N PRO A 36 -6.55 -8.97 -4.50
CA PRO A 36 -5.79 -7.92 -3.84
C PRO A 36 -5.19 -7.01 -4.90
N ARG A 37 -5.40 -5.69 -4.77
CA ARG A 37 -4.61 -4.75 -5.55
C ARG A 37 -3.23 -4.76 -4.94
N ASP A 38 -2.29 -5.44 -5.59
CA ASP A 38 -0.87 -5.24 -5.30
C ASP A 38 -0.60 -3.76 -5.50
N HIS A 39 -0.29 -3.08 -4.40
CA HIS A 39 0.24 -1.74 -4.45
C HIS A 39 1.74 -1.94 -4.61
N ASP A 40 2.17 -2.17 -5.85
CA ASP A 40 3.58 -2.25 -6.18
C ASP A 40 4.25 -0.96 -5.69
N ILE A 41 5.10 -1.06 -4.67
CA ILE A 41 6.01 0.02 -4.29
C ILE A 41 7.12 0.01 -5.33
N GLU A 42 6.76 0.37 -6.56
CA GLU A 42 7.72 0.66 -7.63
C GLU A 42 8.10 2.13 -7.47
N TRP A 43 9.12 2.37 -6.65
CA TRP A 43 9.74 3.68 -6.59
C TRP A 43 10.42 3.91 -7.95
N ASP A 44 9.89 4.87 -8.70
CA ASP A 44 10.36 5.20 -10.03
C ASP A 44 11.82 5.72 -9.96
N ARG A 45 12.73 5.11 -10.74
CA ARG A 45 14.15 5.54 -10.80
C ARG A 45 14.25 7.01 -11.21
N ASP A 46 13.26 7.52 -11.95
CA ASP A 46 13.12 8.93 -12.30
C ASP A 46 12.91 9.82 -11.07
N ALA A 47 12.08 9.39 -10.13
CA ALA A 47 11.81 10.14 -8.90
C ALA A 47 13.07 10.21 -8.02
N ILE A 48 13.80 9.10 -7.88
CA ILE A 48 15.04 9.08 -7.11
C ILE A 48 16.14 9.90 -7.80
N THR A 49 16.26 9.80 -9.12
CA THR A 49 17.27 10.55 -9.89
C THR A 49 17.02 12.05 -9.79
N LYS A 50 15.77 12.50 -9.91
CA LYS A 50 15.40 13.91 -9.75
C LYS A 50 15.69 14.43 -8.33
N ALA A 51 15.37 13.65 -7.31
CA ALA A 51 15.67 14.02 -5.93
C ALA A 51 17.19 14.15 -5.71
N ALA A 52 17.98 13.18 -6.19
CA ALA A 52 19.43 13.20 -6.05
C ALA A 52 20.08 14.42 -6.71
N ILE A 53 19.65 14.79 -7.92
CA ILE A 53 20.14 15.98 -8.63
C ILE A 53 19.82 17.25 -7.84
N GLY A 54 18.60 17.37 -7.31
CA GLY A 54 18.19 18.51 -6.48
C GLY A 54 19.09 18.67 -5.25
N PHE A 55 19.34 17.58 -4.51
CA PHE A 55 20.22 17.61 -3.35
C PHE A 55 21.68 17.92 -3.71
N ALA A 56 22.18 17.40 -4.83
CA ALA A 56 23.54 17.70 -5.30
C ALA A 56 23.70 19.19 -5.62
N MET A 57 22.74 19.79 -6.32
CA MET A 57 22.76 21.22 -6.66
C MET A 57 22.75 22.11 -5.42
N VAL A 58 21.85 21.83 -4.47
CA VAL A 58 21.78 22.57 -3.20
C VAL A 58 23.09 22.40 -2.42
N GLY A 59 23.56 21.17 -2.25
CA GLY A 59 24.82 20.87 -1.56
C GLY A 59 26.01 21.59 -2.19
N MET A 60 26.07 21.65 -3.52
CA MET A 60 27.12 22.35 -4.27
C MET A 60 27.08 23.86 -4.01
N ILE A 61 25.90 24.48 -4.02
CA ILE A 61 25.74 25.91 -3.69
C ILE A 61 26.21 26.21 -2.26
N PHE A 62 25.80 25.38 -1.29
CA PHE A 62 26.24 25.54 0.09
C PHE A 62 27.75 25.33 0.24
N PHE A 63 28.32 24.31 -0.42
CA PHE A 63 29.75 24.04 -0.41
C PHE A 63 30.58 25.19 -0.99
N PHE A 64 30.19 25.73 -2.15
CA PHE A 64 30.89 26.88 -2.73
C PHE A 64 30.75 28.14 -1.88
N ARG A 65 29.60 28.32 -1.22
CA ARG A 65 29.40 29.45 -0.30
C ARG A 65 30.23 29.31 0.98
N PHE A 66 30.41 28.09 1.48
CA PHE A 66 31.24 27.81 2.66
C PHE A 66 32.74 27.95 2.37
N ARG A 67 33.17 27.64 1.14
CA ARG A 67 34.58 27.76 0.73
C ARG A 67 35.03 29.18 0.38
N ARG A 68 34.09 30.13 0.33
CA ARG A 68 34.34 31.56 0.08
C ARG A 68 34.50 32.37 1.38
N CYS A 69 34.53 31.71 2.54
CA CYS A 69 34.88 32.28 3.85
C CYS A 69 36.30 31.90 4.26
#